data_AF-A0A0C9R6W7-F1
#
_entry.id   AF-A0A0C9R6W7-F1
#
_cell.length_a   1.000
_cell.length_b   1.000
_cell.length_c   1.000
_cell.angle_alpha   90.00
_cell.angle_beta   90.00
_cell.angle_gamma   90.00
#
_symmetry.space_group_name_H-M   'P 1'
#
loop_
_entity.id
_entity.type
_entity.pdbx_description
1 polymer ?
#
loop_
_entity_poly.entity_id
_entity_poly.type
_entity_poly.pdbx_seq_one_letter_code
_entity_poly.pdbx_strand_id
1 'polypeptide(L)'
;MRYLSVMFFLCFWLPLLSSVGVVRCATSDDKLEAPTLLIAVVLRNKAHVLPQFFGYLEQQNYPKSRLSLWIYTDHNVDNTAEIVNSWAEEVSNDYHNVNVTREDGDAFFPDEEGLQKWTPERYWHIIRLREEAIHVARTLWADFVFFLDGDALLSNPKTIQDLVEENRTIIAPMLDSRSAHSNFWCGMNEKGYYKRTDEYMPILEREKVGVFPVVMVHSATLINLNHADSRKLTYDPQKLQGYTGPNDDVITFAHSAKFAGVEMFVSNKDQYGHILAPTESPAQEAEELLNLKLEVTVDGEPLVVSPTLHSFVVPPEKDTLGFDQIPARLLWPLACHKKIPDQCYACSYQELLLAFMLSSYFSAVSVTVSLLPQRSAAPMLHVY
;
A
#
# COMPACT_ATOMS: atom_id res chain seq x y z
N MET A 1 -25.08 -17.40 -79.97
CA MET A 1 -23.61 -17.37 -79.93
C MET A 1 -23.12 -16.06 -79.31
N ARG A 2 -23.08 -15.98 -77.97
CA ARG A 2 -22.47 -14.86 -77.20
C ARG A 2 -22.25 -15.32 -75.75
N TYR A 3 -21.39 -16.31 -75.51
CA TYR A 3 -20.83 -16.62 -74.19
C TYR A 3 -19.53 -17.40 -74.42
N LEU A 4 -18.54 -17.24 -73.53
CA LEU A 4 -17.16 -17.76 -73.55
C LEU A 4 -16.10 -16.90 -74.26
N SER A 5 -15.63 -15.83 -73.60
CA SER A 5 -14.22 -15.41 -73.72
C SER A 5 -13.73 -14.41 -72.65
N VAL A 6 -14.15 -14.53 -71.39
CA VAL A 6 -13.57 -13.70 -70.31
C VAL A 6 -13.32 -14.49 -69.02
N MET A 7 -12.95 -15.77 -69.11
CA MET A 7 -12.56 -16.61 -67.97
C MET A 7 -11.13 -17.18 -68.09
N PHE A 8 -10.21 -16.42 -68.70
CA PHE A 8 -8.82 -16.86 -68.87
C PHE A 8 -7.76 -15.80 -68.53
N PHE A 9 -8.07 -14.85 -67.64
CA PHE A 9 -7.09 -13.92 -67.08
C PHE A 9 -7.17 -13.88 -65.55
N LEU A 10 -7.16 -15.06 -64.92
CA LEU A 10 -7.24 -15.22 -63.47
C LEU A 10 -5.99 -15.89 -62.84
N CYS A 11 -4.83 -15.91 -63.50
CA CYS A 11 -3.64 -16.60 -62.95
C CYS A 11 -2.28 -15.90 -63.13
N PHE A 12 -2.22 -14.57 -63.34
CA PHE A 12 -0.91 -13.88 -63.40
C PHE A 12 -0.77 -12.61 -62.55
N TRP A 13 -1.66 -12.41 -61.57
CA TRP A 13 -1.52 -11.33 -60.59
C TRP A 13 -1.72 -11.88 -59.17
N LEU A 14 -0.71 -12.62 -58.72
CA LEU A 14 -0.41 -12.90 -57.32
C LEU A 14 1.10 -12.66 -57.15
N PRO A 15 1.51 -12.14 -56.00
CA PRO A 15 1.78 -10.72 -55.83
C PRO A 15 3.28 -10.45 -55.85
N LEU A 16 3.64 -9.23 -56.23
CA LEU A 16 4.97 -8.67 -56.05
C LEU A 16 5.22 -8.51 -54.53
N LEU A 17 5.58 -9.61 -53.88
CA LEU A 17 6.31 -9.62 -52.63
C LEU A 17 7.69 -9.03 -52.92
N SER A 18 8.00 -7.87 -52.36
CA SER A 18 9.16 -7.70 -51.46
C SER A 18 9.50 -6.22 -51.25
N SER A 19 9.76 -5.90 -49.99
CA SER A 19 10.47 -4.72 -49.50
C SER A 19 9.84 -3.34 -49.75
N VAL A 20 8.65 -3.09 -49.20
CA VAL A 20 8.57 -1.90 -48.34
C VAL A 20 9.12 -2.36 -47.00
N GLY A 21 10.44 -2.24 -46.85
CA GLY A 21 11.04 -2.37 -45.53
C GLY A 21 10.37 -1.33 -44.66
N VAL A 22 9.48 -1.78 -43.77
CA VAL A 22 9.21 -1.02 -42.56
C VAL A 22 10.57 -0.95 -41.89
N VAL A 23 11.24 0.18 -42.07
CA VAL A 23 12.33 0.57 -41.19
C VAL A 23 11.64 0.70 -39.83
N ARG A 24 11.65 -0.40 -39.06
CA ARG A 24 11.62 -0.30 -37.62
C ARG A 24 12.89 0.46 -37.29
N CYS A 25 12.79 1.78 -37.22
CA CYS A 25 13.67 2.54 -36.35
C CYS A 25 13.39 2.03 -34.94
N ALA A 26 14.02 0.92 -34.57
CA ALA A 26 14.39 0.71 -33.20
C ALA A 26 15.57 1.66 -32.98
N THR A 27 15.28 2.93 -32.75
CA THR A 27 16.24 3.83 -32.12
C THR A 27 16.32 3.36 -30.67
N SER A 28 17.41 2.65 -30.37
CA SER A 28 17.92 2.59 -29.02
C SER A 28 18.16 4.03 -28.54
N ASP A 29 17.64 4.35 -27.34
CA ASP A 29 17.96 5.55 -26.55
C ASP A 29 17.30 6.90 -26.94
N ASP A 30 16.03 6.90 -27.34
CA ASP A 30 15.22 8.11 -27.12
C ASP A 30 14.96 8.24 -25.62
N LYS A 31 15.66 9.18 -24.96
CA LYS A 31 15.39 9.60 -23.59
C LYS A 31 14.05 10.34 -23.55
N LEU A 32 12.96 9.58 -23.59
CA LEU A 32 11.62 10.11 -23.42
C LEU A 32 11.43 10.56 -21.96
N GLU A 33 10.79 11.70 -21.78
CA GLU A 33 10.34 12.14 -20.46
C GLU A 33 9.31 11.15 -19.90
N ALA A 34 9.36 10.91 -18.59
CA ALA A 34 8.37 10.07 -17.92
C ALA A 34 6.96 10.65 -18.13
N PRO A 35 5.90 9.83 -18.30
CA PRO A 35 4.53 10.33 -18.41
C PRO A 35 4.10 11.21 -17.22
N THR A 36 3.18 12.15 -17.45
CA THR A 36 2.57 12.94 -16.36
C THR A 36 1.57 12.09 -15.58
N LEU A 37 1.52 12.29 -14.27
CA LEU A 37 0.65 11.50 -13.39
C LEU A 37 0.01 12.38 -12.32
N LEU A 38 -1.30 12.25 -12.13
CA LEU A 38 -2.01 12.80 -10.96
C LEU A 38 -2.14 11.73 -9.89
N ILE A 39 -1.61 11.95 -8.69
CA ILE A 39 -1.88 11.11 -7.51
C ILE A 39 -3.06 11.72 -6.77
N ALA A 40 -4.15 10.98 -6.67
CA ALA A 40 -5.38 11.39 -6.00
C ALA A 40 -5.53 10.66 -4.67
N VAL A 41 -5.55 11.42 -3.57
CA VAL A 41 -5.59 10.90 -2.20
C VAL A 41 -6.78 11.54 -1.48
N VAL A 42 -7.70 10.71 -0.97
CA VAL A 42 -8.81 11.16 -0.12
C VAL A 42 -8.55 10.67 1.29
N LEU A 43 -8.55 11.60 2.26
CA LEU A 43 -8.13 11.34 3.62
C LEU A 43 -9.21 11.75 4.61
N ARG A 44 -9.50 10.82 5.54
CA ARG A 44 -10.38 11.06 6.68
C ARG A 44 -9.85 10.30 7.89
N ASN A 45 -9.51 11.01 8.95
CA ASN A 45 -9.06 10.44 10.23
C ASN A 45 -7.85 9.49 10.11
N LYS A 46 -6.84 9.90 9.32
CA LYS A 46 -5.63 9.12 9.01
C LYS A 46 -4.37 9.67 9.68
N ALA A 47 -4.47 10.59 10.64
CA ALA A 47 -3.32 11.28 11.22
C ALA A 47 -2.21 10.33 11.72
N HIS A 48 -2.60 9.15 12.23
CA HIS A 48 -1.70 8.14 12.77
C HIS A 48 -0.78 7.48 11.75
N VAL A 49 -1.16 7.43 10.46
CA VAL A 49 -0.42 6.75 9.38
C VAL A 49 0.23 7.71 8.39
N LEU A 50 -0.25 8.96 8.32
CA LEU A 50 0.25 9.96 7.37
C LEU A 50 1.77 10.21 7.39
N PRO A 51 2.47 10.23 8.55
CA PRO A 51 3.92 10.39 8.55
C PRO A 51 4.66 9.29 7.77
N GLN A 52 4.16 8.04 7.81
CA GLN A 52 4.69 6.93 7.03
C GLN A 52 4.25 6.99 5.57
N PHE A 53 2.96 7.25 5.33
CA PHE A 53 2.39 7.38 3.99
C PHE A 53 3.17 8.39 3.14
N PHE A 54 3.35 9.60 3.65
CA PHE A 54 4.08 10.65 2.94
C PHE A 54 5.58 10.37 2.85
N GLY A 55 6.18 9.72 3.86
CA GLY A 55 7.57 9.29 3.79
C GLY A 55 7.83 8.34 2.61
N TYR A 56 6.92 7.42 2.35
CA TYR A 56 7.00 6.52 1.19
C TYR A 56 6.64 7.19 -0.14
N LEU A 57 5.71 8.14 -0.13
CA LEU A 57 5.35 8.92 -1.31
C LEU A 57 6.54 9.78 -1.80
N GLU A 58 7.29 10.39 -0.87
CA GLU A 58 8.49 11.18 -1.17
C GLU A 58 9.62 10.35 -1.79
N GLN A 59 9.70 9.06 -1.45
CA GLN A 59 10.74 8.14 -1.90
C GLN A 59 10.45 7.49 -3.25
N GLN A 60 9.27 7.69 -3.84
CA GLN A 60 8.96 7.14 -5.15
C GLN A 60 9.96 7.64 -6.19
N ASN A 61 10.60 6.70 -6.89
CA ASN A 61 11.57 6.95 -7.94
C ASN A 61 10.88 7.33 -9.25
N TYR A 62 10.12 8.41 -9.20
CA TYR A 62 9.44 9.01 -10.34
C TYR A 62 9.71 10.52 -10.32
N PRO A 63 9.98 11.18 -11.45
CA PRO A 63 10.30 12.60 -11.45
C PRO A 63 9.17 13.42 -10.81
N LYS A 64 9.43 14.05 -9.66
CA LYS A 64 8.42 14.86 -8.94
C LYS A 64 7.85 15.99 -9.81
N SER A 65 8.65 16.53 -10.73
CA SER A 65 8.23 17.51 -11.76
C SER A 65 7.19 16.97 -12.77
N ARG A 66 6.91 15.67 -12.76
CA ARG A 66 5.89 14.97 -13.57
C ARG A 66 4.73 14.45 -12.71
N LEU A 67 4.79 14.64 -11.39
CA LEU A 67 3.77 14.25 -10.44
C LEU A 67 2.97 15.48 -10.00
N SER A 68 1.66 15.44 -10.23
CA SER A 68 0.70 16.34 -9.60
C SER A 68 0.02 15.61 -8.45
N LEU A 69 -0.22 16.29 -7.34
CA LEU A 69 -0.92 15.75 -6.17
C LEU A 69 -2.26 16.45 -6.03
N TRP A 70 -3.32 15.66 -5.90
CA TRP A 70 -4.66 16.12 -5.53
C TRP A 70 -5.04 15.43 -4.23
N ILE A 71 -5.02 16.18 -3.14
CA ILE A 71 -5.27 15.68 -1.79
C ILE A 71 -6.55 16.32 -1.28
N TYR A 72 -7.53 15.49 -0.91
CA TYR A 72 -8.78 15.94 -0.34
C TYR A 72 -8.89 15.43 1.10
N THR A 73 -9.11 16.33 2.05
CA THR A 73 -9.31 15.97 3.46
C THR A 73 -10.68 16.46 3.91
N ASP A 74 -11.47 15.59 4.53
CA ASP A 74 -12.83 15.91 4.95
C ASP A 74 -13.19 15.25 6.29
N HIS A 75 -14.23 15.77 6.96
CA HIS A 75 -14.85 15.19 8.17
C HIS A 75 -13.82 14.64 9.20
N ASN A 76 -12.74 15.41 9.43
CA ASN A 76 -11.64 15.01 10.31
C ASN A 76 -11.95 15.41 11.75
N VAL A 77 -11.81 14.46 12.67
CA VAL A 77 -11.80 14.69 14.14
C VAL A 77 -10.39 14.70 14.72
N ASP A 78 -9.41 14.19 13.97
CA ASP A 78 -8.00 14.15 14.33
C ASP A 78 -7.19 15.24 13.58
N ASN A 79 -5.87 15.21 13.74
CA ASN A 79 -4.95 16.18 13.14
C ASN A 79 -4.65 15.91 11.64
N THR A 80 -5.48 15.15 10.92
CA THR A 80 -5.24 14.80 9.51
C THR A 80 -5.02 16.05 8.66
N ALA A 81 -5.91 17.05 8.78
CA ALA A 81 -5.84 18.26 7.97
C ALA A 81 -4.57 19.08 8.26
N GLU A 82 -4.18 19.20 9.53
CA GLU A 82 -2.98 19.93 9.96
C GLU A 82 -1.70 19.24 9.47
N ILE A 83 -1.63 17.90 9.53
CA ILE A 83 -0.50 17.12 9.03
C ILE A 83 -0.35 17.29 7.51
N VAL A 84 -1.45 17.16 6.77
CA VAL A 84 -1.45 17.31 5.30
C VAL A 84 -0.99 18.71 4.90
N ASN A 85 -1.51 19.76 5.55
CA ASN A 85 -1.10 21.13 5.26
C ASN A 85 0.38 21.36 5.57
N SER A 86 0.84 20.92 6.74
CA SER A 86 2.26 21.08 7.15
C SER A 86 3.21 20.36 6.19
N TRP A 87 2.83 19.17 5.73
CA TRP A 87 3.60 18.43 4.73
C TRP A 87 3.61 19.15 3.37
N ALA A 88 2.42 19.53 2.89
CA ALA A 88 2.25 20.14 1.57
C ALA A 88 3.00 21.48 1.45
N GLU A 89 3.01 22.32 2.49
CA GLU A 89 3.73 23.60 2.50
C GLU A 89 5.24 23.42 2.25
N GLU A 90 5.84 22.38 2.82
CA GLU A 90 7.29 22.11 2.72
C GLU A 90 7.66 21.47 1.37
N VAL A 91 6.83 20.58 0.83
CA VAL A 91 7.15 19.83 -0.40
C VAL A 91 6.57 20.43 -1.68
N SER A 92 5.70 21.44 -1.59
CA SER A 92 4.94 21.97 -2.75
C SER A 92 5.82 22.30 -3.96
N ASN A 93 7.02 22.86 -3.70
CA ASN A 93 7.95 23.28 -4.76
C ASN A 93 8.68 22.12 -5.45
N ASP A 94 8.66 20.92 -4.88
CA ASP A 94 9.31 19.74 -5.47
C ASP A 94 8.44 19.08 -6.55
N TYR A 95 7.12 19.12 -6.37
CA TYR A 95 6.14 18.47 -7.23
C TYR A 95 5.68 19.42 -8.35
N HIS A 96 5.14 18.86 -9.45
CA HIS A 96 4.60 19.67 -10.55
C HIS A 96 3.47 20.61 -10.07
N ASN A 97 2.60 20.06 -9.24
CA ASN A 97 1.48 20.76 -8.63
C ASN A 97 1.07 20.01 -7.35
N VAL A 98 0.78 20.74 -6.29
CA VAL A 98 0.20 20.19 -5.06
C VAL A 98 -1.08 20.97 -4.76
N ASN A 99 -2.22 20.31 -4.93
CA ASN A 99 -3.53 20.85 -4.60
C ASN A 99 -4.08 20.13 -3.38
N VAL A 100 -4.18 20.85 -2.26
CA VAL A 100 -4.82 20.37 -1.04
C VAL A 100 -6.16 21.08 -0.88
N THR A 101 -7.23 20.31 -0.76
CA THR A 101 -8.56 20.81 -0.41
C THR A 101 -8.96 20.28 0.95
N ARG A 102 -9.28 21.21 1.86
CA ARG A 102 -9.88 20.93 3.16
C ARG A 102 -11.36 21.29 3.09
N GLU A 103 -12.23 20.30 3.16
CA GLU A 103 -13.67 20.55 3.28
C GLU A 103 -14.00 20.72 4.77
N ASP A 104 -14.23 21.96 5.18
CA ASP A 104 -14.75 22.27 6.51
C ASP A 104 -16.23 21.88 6.56
N GLY A 105 -16.54 20.87 7.36
CA GLY A 105 -17.89 20.33 7.53
C GLY A 105 -18.07 19.69 8.90
N ASP A 106 -19.25 19.10 9.12
CA ASP A 106 -19.47 18.32 10.33
C ASP A 106 -18.46 17.18 10.43
N ALA A 107 -18.13 16.76 11.65
CA ALA A 107 -17.19 15.66 11.89
C ALA A 107 -17.71 14.30 11.37
N PHE A 108 -19.01 14.19 11.14
CA PHE A 108 -19.72 12.94 10.82
C PHE A 108 -20.81 13.20 9.79
N PHE A 109 -21.15 12.18 9.00
CA PHE A 109 -22.35 12.27 8.17
C PHE A 109 -23.62 12.22 9.05
N PRO A 110 -24.74 12.85 8.63
CA PRO A 110 -25.98 12.88 9.41
C PRO A 110 -26.53 11.51 9.79
N ASP A 111 -26.17 10.47 9.04
CA ASP A 111 -26.64 9.10 9.20
C ASP A 111 -25.56 8.15 9.76
N GLU A 112 -24.42 8.70 10.18
CA GLU A 112 -23.29 7.93 10.71
C GLU A 112 -23.49 7.61 12.20
N GLU A 113 -23.69 6.32 12.49
CA GLU A 113 -23.66 5.77 13.86
C GLU A 113 -22.30 5.11 14.11
N GLY A 114 -21.41 5.80 14.81
CA GLY A 114 -20.08 5.30 15.19
C GLY A 114 -18.97 5.71 14.22
N LEU A 115 -17.71 5.58 14.67
CA LEU A 115 -16.53 5.94 13.90
C LEU A 115 -16.31 4.92 12.77
N GLN A 116 -16.07 5.37 11.54
CA GLN A 116 -15.71 4.54 10.36
C GLN A 116 -16.83 3.69 9.73
N LYS A 117 -18.12 3.86 10.08
CA LYS A 117 -19.21 3.16 9.38
C LYS A 117 -19.38 3.67 7.94
N TRP A 118 -19.65 2.77 7.01
CA TRP A 118 -19.92 3.12 5.61
C TRP A 118 -21.40 3.33 5.37
N THR A 119 -21.80 4.60 5.34
CA THR A 119 -23.18 4.99 5.05
C THR A 119 -23.40 5.30 3.57
N PRO A 120 -24.65 5.28 3.05
CA PRO A 120 -24.92 5.63 1.65
C PRO A 120 -24.40 7.01 1.27
N GLU A 121 -24.56 8.00 2.14
CA GLU A 121 -24.09 9.38 1.99
C GLU A 121 -22.56 9.41 1.87
N ARG A 122 -21.86 8.62 2.70
CA ARG A 122 -20.41 8.45 2.60
C ARG A 122 -19.98 7.84 1.27
N TYR A 123 -20.66 6.81 0.79
CA TYR A 123 -20.37 6.23 -0.52
C TYR A 123 -20.55 7.25 -1.64
N TRP A 124 -21.68 7.98 -1.66
CA TRP A 124 -21.91 9.03 -2.66
C TRP A 124 -20.87 10.14 -2.61
N HIS A 125 -20.42 10.51 -1.41
CA HIS A 125 -19.37 11.48 -1.22
C HIS A 125 -18.04 11.01 -1.83
N ILE A 126 -17.60 9.79 -1.52
CA ILE A 126 -16.36 9.22 -2.09
C ILE A 126 -16.48 9.04 -3.61
N ILE A 127 -17.63 8.58 -4.12
CA ILE A 127 -17.91 8.48 -5.56
C ILE A 127 -17.73 9.85 -6.24
N ARG A 128 -18.32 10.91 -5.67
CA ARG A 128 -18.17 12.29 -6.17
C ARG A 128 -16.69 12.69 -6.25
N LEU A 129 -15.93 12.46 -5.17
CA LEU A 129 -14.51 12.83 -5.11
C LEU A 129 -13.65 12.03 -6.10
N ARG A 130 -13.91 10.74 -6.29
CA ARG A 130 -13.20 9.93 -7.30
C ARG A 130 -13.51 10.40 -8.72
N GLU A 131 -14.76 10.73 -9.02
CA GLU A 131 -15.14 11.30 -10.32
C GLU A 131 -14.49 12.66 -10.56
N GLU A 132 -14.44 13.51 -9.53
CA GLU A 132 -13.76 14.81 -9.58
C GLU A 132 -12.26 14.65 -9.84
N ALA A 133 -11.59 13.72 -9.17
CA ALA A 133 -10.18 13.43 -9.40
C ALA A 133 -9.88 13.00 -10.85
N ILE A 134 -10.74 12.16 -11.47
CA ILE A 134 -10.61 11.83 -12.91
C ILE A 134 -10.77 13.09 -13.77
N HIS A 135 -11.74 13.94 -13.44
CA HIS A 135 -11.97 15.18 -14.18
C HIS A 135 -10.77 16.14 -14.07
N VAL A 136 -10.21 16.30 -12.87
CA VAL A 136 -9.00 17.11 -12.62
C VAL A 136 -7.81 16.55 -13.39
N ALA A 137 -7.56 15.24 -13.32
CA ALA A 137 -6.47 14.60 -14.05
C ALA A 137 -6.54 14.87 -15.55
N ARG A 138 -7.75 14.74 -16.14
CA ARG A 138 -7.97 15.02 -17.57
C ARG A 138 -7.80 16.51 -17.90
N THR A 139 -8.21 17.41 -17.00
CA THR A 139 -8.07 18.87 -17.19
C THR A 139 -6.60 19.30 -17.13
N LEU A 140 -5.80 18.64 -16.30
CA LEU A 140 -4.35 18.83 -16.20
C LEU A 140 -3.57 18.14 -17.34
N TRP A 141 -4.25 17.44 -18.26
CA TRP A 141 -3.61 16.64 -19.31
C TRP A 141 -2.67 15.56 -18.76
N ALA A 142 -3.00 15.01 -17.59
CA ALA A 142 -2.24 13.90 -17.02
C ALA A 142 -2.40 12.64 -17.89
N ASP A 143 -1.29 11.94 -18.14
CA ASP A 143 -1.27 10.66 -18.85
C ASP A 143 -1.89 9.54 -17.99
N PHE A 144 -1.72 9.62 -16.68
CA PHE A 144 -2.24 8.69 -15.69
C PHE A 144 -2.92 9.39 -14.52
N VAL A 145 -3.89 8.71 -13.90
CA VAL A 145 -4.37 9.02 -12.54
C VAL A 145 -4.11 7.82 -11.64
N PHE A 146 -3.51 8.06 -10.48
CA PHE A 146 -3.22 7.05 -9.48
C PHE A 146 -4.05 7.34 -8.24
N PHE A 147 -5.08 6.53 -8.01
CA PHE A 147 -5.83 6.57 -6.77
C PHE A 147 -5.06 5.84 -5.68
N LEU A 148 -4.73 6.54 -4.60
CA LEU A 148 -3.96 5.98 -3.50
C LEU A 148 -4.66 6.34 -2.18
N ASP A 149 -5.14 5.32 -1.47
CA ASP A 149 -5.79 5.48 -0.16
C ASP A 149 -4.72 5.75 0.92
N GLY A 150 -5.06 6.49 1.98
CA GLY A 150 -4.09 6.96 3.00
C GLY A 150 -3.46 5.85 3.87
N ASP A 151 -3.96 4.63 3.77
CA ASP A 151 -3.46 3.43 4.46
C ASP A 151 -2.70 2.46 3.51
N ALA A 152 -2.51 2.85 2.25
CA ALA A 152 -1.68 2.14 1.28
C ALA A 152 -0.24 2.68 1.29
N LEU A 153 0.67 1.94 1.93
CA LEU A 153 2.07 2.31 2.13
C LEU A 153 2.97 1.72 1.04
N LEU A 154 3.33 2.51 0.03
CA LEU A 154 4.16 2.09 -1.11
C LEU A 154 5.66 2.01 -0.74
N SER A 155 6.05 1.01 0.06
CA SER A 155 7.41 0.91 0.58
C SER A 155 8.48 0.70 -0.50
N ASN A 156 8.12 0.24 -1.70
CA ASN A 156 9.05 0.11 -2.82
C ASN A 156 9.10 1.39 -3.66
N PRO A 157 10.28 2.04 -3.76
CA PRO A 157 10.46 3.25 -4.57
C PRO A 157 10.12 3.09 -6.05
N LYS A 158 10.20 1.88 -6.62
CA LYS A 158 9.96 1.65 -8.06
C LYS A 158 8.48 1.48 -8.40
N THR A 159 7.57 1.49 -7.41
CA THR A 159 6.16 1.13 -7.61
C THR A 159 5.49 1.90 -8.74
N ILE A 160 5.54 3.24 -8.72
CA ILE A 160 4.91 4.05 -9.77
C ILE A 160 5.52 3.76 -11.14
N GLN A 161 6.85 3.66 -11.21
CA GLN A 161 7.57 3.39 -12.45
C GLN A 161 7.16 2.03 -13.04
N ASP A 162 7.20 0.97 -12.24
CA ASP A 162 6.86 -0.39 -12.66
C ASP A 162 5.43 -0.45 -13.21
N LEU A 163 4.45 0.17 -12.52
CA LEU A 163 3.05 0.17 -12.95
C LEU A 163 2.83 0.93 -14.27
N VAL A 164 3.54 2.04 -14.48
CA VAL A 164 3.51 2.80 -15.74
C VAL A 164 4.10 1.97 -16.88
N GLU A 165 5.21 1.25 -16.63
CA GLU A 165 5.89 0.40 -17.61
C GLU A 165 5.06 -0.82 -18.03
N GLU A 166 4.17 -1.34 -17.19
CA GLU A 166 3.24 -2.41 -17.55
C GLU A 166 2.23 -2.00 -18.65
N ASN A 167 2.05 -0.68 -18.87
CA ASN A 167 1.21 -0.11 -19.93
C ASN A 167 -0.20 -0.73 -20.02
N ARG A 168 -0.84 -0.90 -18.85
CA ARG A 168 -2.21 -1.39 -18.72
C ARG A 168 -3.19 -0.23 -18.56
N THR A 169 -4.43 -0.44 -18.99
CA THR A 169 -5.48 0.57 -18.81
C THR A 169 -5.83 0.77 -17.34
N ILE A 170 -5.92 -0.32 -16.56
CA ILE A 170 -6.13 -0.30 -15.11
C ILE A 170 -5.18 -1.33 -14.49
N ILE A 171 -4.36 -0.90 -13.53
CA ILE A 171 -3.45 -1.78 -12.80
C ILE A 171 -3.26 -1.34 -11.36
N ALA A 172 -3.09 -2.30 -10.46
CA ALA A 172 -2.70 -2.07 -9.07
C ALA A 172 -1.42 -2.85 -8.72
N PRO A 173 -0.56 -2.30 -7.84
CA PRO A 173 0.45 -3.10 -7.17
C PRO A 173 -0.24 -3.97 -6.11
N MET A 174 0.14 -5.24 -5.98
CA MET A 174 -0.30 -6.06 -4.87
C MET A 174 0.34 -5.55 -3.58
N LEU A 175 -0.50 -5.13 -2.63
CA LEU A 175 -0.08 -4.68 -1.31
C LEU A 175 -0.23 -5.81 -0.29
N ASP A 176 0.79 -5.98 0.53
CA ASP A 176 0.83 -7.00 1.57
C ASP A 176 0.04 -6.54 2.79
N SER A 177 -0.78 -7.42 3.36
CA SER A 177 -1.43 -7.19 4.65
C SER A 177 -1.07 -8.32 5.61
N ARG A 178 -1.25 -8.09 6.92
CA ARG A 178 -0.98 -9.10 7.96
C ARG A 178 -1.99 -10.25 7.96
N SER A 179 -3.03 -10.15 7.14
CA SER A 179 -4.12 -11.12 7.04
C SER A 179 -4.33 -11.55 5.60
N ALA A 180 -5.34 -12.38 5.34
CA ALA A 180 -5.73 -12.71 3.96
C ALA A 180 -6.44 -11.55 3.23
N HIS A 181 -6.56 -10.37 3.84
CA HIS A 181 -7.04 -9.15 3.18
C HIS A 181 -6.02 -8.69 2.12
N SER A 182 -6.51 -8.20 0.99
CA SER A 182 -5.67 -7.66 -0.08
C SER A 182 -6.45 -6.64 -0.88
N ASN A 183 -5.73 -5.88 -1.69
CA ASN A 183 -6.28 -4.80 -2.50
C ASN A 183 -6.80 -5.24 -3.88
N PHE A 184 -7.11 -6.54 -4.06
CA PHE A 184 -7.64 -7.10 -5.31
C PHE A 184 -8.56 -8.30 -5.06
N TRP A 185 -9.53 -8.53 -5.96
CA TRP A 185 -10.35 -9.75 -5.95
C TRP A 185 -10.20 -10.54 -7.25
N CYS A 186 -10.06 -11.86 -7.16
CA CYS A 186 -10.05 -12.76 -8.32
C CYS A 186 -11.44 -13.20 -8.76
N GLY A 187 -12.48 -13.00 -7.94
CA GLY A 187 -13.85 -13.39 -8.28
C GLY A 187 -14.91 -12.53 -7.62
N MET A 188 -16.04 -12.43 -8.31
CA MET A 188 -17.27 -11.79 -7.82
C MET A 188 -18.47 -12.71 -8.07
N ASN A 189 -19.49 -12.63 -7.22
CA ASN A 189 -20.77 -13.28 -7.46
C ASN A 189 -21.65 -12.46 -8.41
N GLU A 190 -22.83 -12.97 -8.75
CA GLU A 190 -23.78 -12.29 -9.66
C GLU A 190 -24.25 -10.92 -9.16
N LYS A 191 -24.18 -10.68 -7.85
CA LYS A 191 -24.51 -9.40 -7.21
C LYS A 191 -23.32 -8.44 -7.10
N GLY A 192 -22.13 -8.83 -7.61
CA GLY A 192 -20.92 -8.02 -7.59
C GLY A 192 -20.07 -8.10 -6.32
N TYR A 193 -20.45 -8.93 -5.34
CA TYR A 193 -19.69 -9.08 -4.10
C TYR A 193 -18.57 -10.10 -4.24
N TYR A 194 -17.55 -9.97 -3.39
CA TYR A 194 -16.39 -10.86 -3.31
C TYR A 194 -16.77 -12.34 -3.37
N LYS A 195 -16.02 -13.08 -4.19
CA LYS A 195 -16.05 -14.54 -4.27
C LYS A 195 -14.62 -15.04 -4.35
N ARG A 196 -14.20 -15.81 -3.35
CA ARG A 196 -12.88 -16.47 -3.36
C ARG A 196 -12.80 -17.47 -4.51
N THR A 197 -11.66 -17.50 -5.18
CA THR A 197 -11.33 -18.42 -6.28
C THR A 197 -10.02 -19.14 -5.98
N ASP A 198 -9.78 -20.26 -6.65
CA ASP A 198 -8.55 -21.05 -6.49
C ASP A 198 -7.28 -20.28 -6.89
N GLU A 199 -7.41 -19.26 -7.75
CA GLU A 199 -6.31 -18.38 -8.15
C GLU A 199 -5.90 -17.36 -7.07
N TYR A 200 -6.73 -17.10 -6.05
CA TYR A 200 -6.49 -16.00 -5.11
C TYR A 200 -5.25 -16.24 -4.24
N MET A 201 -5.16 -17.41 -3.58
CA MET A 201 -4.05 -17.70 -2.67
C MET A 201 -2.70 -17.82 -3.38
N PRO A 202 -2.60 -18.52 -4.53
CA PRO A 202 -1.33 -18.59 -5.25
C PRO A 202 -0.81 -17.22 -5.70
N ILE A 203 -1.69 -16.25 -6.00
CA ILE A 203 -1.27 -14.88 -6.32
C ILE A 203 -0.87 -14.12 -5.05
N LEU A 204 -1.69 -14.18 -3.99
CA LEU A 204 -1.45 -13.47 -2.73
C LEU A 204 -0.15 -13.91 -2.04
N GLU A 205 0.07 -15.22 -1.96
CA GLU A 205 1.27 -15.81 -1.33
C GLU A 205 2.48 -15.80 -2.27
N ARG A 206 2.36 -15.18 -3.46
CA ARG A 206 3.38 -15.13 -4.52
C ARG A 206 3.91 -16.51 -4.94
N GLU A 207 3.11 -17.57 -4.84
CA GLU A 207 3.40 -18.85 -5.48
C GLU A 207 3.41 -18.73 -7.00
N LYS A 208 2.53 -17.85 -7.54
CA LYS A 208 2.54 -17.39 -8.92
C LYS A 208 2.93 -15.91 -8.95
N VAL A 209 4.06 -15.60 -9.58
CA VAL A 209 4.59 -14.24 -9.74
C VAL A 209 4.34 -13.73 -11.16
N GLY A 210 3.77 -12.54 -11.29
CA GLY A 210 3.44 -11.94 -12.59
C GLY A 210 2.45 -10.79 -12.50
N VAL A 211 1.77 -10.56 -13.62
CA VAL A 211 0.67 -9.59 -13.75
C VAL A 211 -0.57 -10.36 -14.15
N PHE A 212 -1.60 -10.31 -13.32
CA PHE A 212 -2.76 -11.17 -13.42
C PHE A 212 -4.02 -10.37 -13.71
N PRO A 213 -4.87 -10.80 -14.65
CA PRO A 213 -6.20 -10.23 -14.79
C PRO A 213 -7.03 -10.58 -13.56
N VAL A 214 -7.69 -9.58 -13.00
CA VAL A 214 -8.52 -9.69 -11.79
C VAL A 214 -9.84 -8.99 -12.04
N VAL A 215 -10.86 -9.33 -11.26
CA VAL A 215 -12.20 -8.73 -11.45
C VAL A 215 -12.31 -7.36 -10.80
N MET A 216 -11.41 -7.04 -9.86
CA MET A 216 -11.40 -5.77 -9.14
C MET A 216 -10.04 -5.51 -8.49
N VAL A 217 -9.63 -4.24 -8.47
CA VAL A 217 -8.53 -3.69 -7.66
C VAL A 217 -8.98 -2.42 -6.94
N HIS A 218 -8.46 -2.18 -5.74
CA HIS A 218 -8.75 -1.00 -4.93
C HIS A 218 -7.51 -0.49 -4.18
N SER A 219 -7.67 0.61 -3.43
CA SER A 219 -6.70 1.26 -2.54
C SER A 219 -5.38 1.77 -3.12
N ALA A 220 -4.88 1.17 -4.20
CA ALA A 220 -3.78 1.67 -5.01
C ALA A 220 -4.06 1.30 -6.48
N THR A 221 -4.74 2.16 -7.23
CA THR A 221 -5.21 1.87 -8.59
C THR A 221 -4.73 2.92 -9.58
N LEU A 222 -3.84 2.53 -10.48
CA LEU A 222 -3.35 3.34 -11.59
C LEU A 222 -4.24 3.14 -12.82
N ILE A 223 -4.70 4.25 -13.40
CA ILE A 223 -5.52 4.26 -14.62
C ILE A 223 -4.78 5.04 -15.71
N ASN A 224 -4.58 4.42 -16.86
CA ASN A 224 -4.03 5.06 -18.05
C ASN A 224 -5.13 5.87 -18.77
N LEU A 225 -5.03 7.20 -18.69
CA LEU A 225 -6.01 8.13 -19.26
C LEU A 225 -5.84 8.32 -20.77
N ASN A 226 -4.70 7.92 -21.33
CA ASN A 226 -4.42 7.92 -22.76
C ASN A 226 -5.11 6.77 -23.50
N HIS A 227 -5.47 5.69 -22.81
CA HIS A 227 -6.27 4.63 -23.41
C HIS A 227 -7.68 5.15 -23.74
N ALA A 228 -8.16 4.97 -24.97
CA ALA A 228 -9.43 5.54 -25.43
C ALA A 228 -10.63 5.09 -24.57
N ASP A 229 -10.65 3.81 -24.17
CA ASP A 229 -11.73 3.26 -23.34
C ASP A 229 -11.71 3.74 -21.89
N SER A 230 -10.63 4.41 -21.44
CA SER A 230 -10.61 5.05 -20.11
C SER A 230 -11.71 6.11 -19.95
N ARG A 231 -12.23 6.66 -21.07
CA ARG A 231 -13.33 7.64 -21.09
C ARG A 231 -14.69 7.03 -20.75
N LYS A 232 -14.80 5.70 -20.78
CA LYS A 232 -16.02 4.95 -20.45
C LYS A 232 -16.05 4.51 -18.97
N LEU A 233 -14.94 4.65 -18.26
CA LEU A 233 -14.81 4.27 -16.85
C LEU A 233 -15.48 5.32 -15.96
N THR A 234 -16.15 4.87 -14.90
CA THR A 234 -16.88 5.71 -13.96
C THR A 234 -17.03 5.01 -12.61
N TYR A 235 -16.87 5.77 -11.53
CA TYR A 235 -17.22 5.39 -10.17
C TYR A 235 -18.71 5.66 -9.86
N ASP A 236 -19.39 6.45 -10.69
CA ASP A 236 -20.80 6.80 -10.50
C ASP A 236 -21.74 5.75 -11.11
N PRO A 237 -22.57 5.06 -10.29
CA PRO A 237 -23.48 4.03 -10.78
C PRO A 237 -24.65 4.61 -11.59
N GLN A 238 -24.99 5.90 -11.45
CA GLN A 238 -26.04 6.55 -12.24
C GLN A 238 -25.66 6.70 -13.71
N LYS A 239 -24.36 6.69 -14.02
CA LYS A 239 -23.84 6.74 -15.39
C LYS A 239 -23.83 5.38 -16.08
N LEU A 240 -24.08 4.29 -15.34
CA LEU A 240 -24.07 2.92 -15.87
C LEU A 240 -25.46 2.45 -16.28
N GLN A 241 -25.62 2.07 -17.54
CA GLN A 241 -26.89 1.56 -18.05
C GLN A 241 -27.17 0.16 -17.50
N GLY A 242 -28.33 -0.01 -16.85
CA GLY A 242 -28.78 -1.31 -16.35
C GLY A 242 -28.02 -1.83 -15.12
N TYR A 243 -27.30 -0.95 -14.41
CA TYR A 243 -26.61 -1.32 -13.18
C TYR A 243 -27.61 -1.60 -12.04
N THR A 244 -27.50 -2.76 -11.41
CA THR A 244 -28.34 -3.22 -10.30
C THR A 244 -27.53 -3.60 -9.05
N GLY A 245 -26.23 -3.29 -9.06
CA GLY A 245 -25.34 -3.53 -7.93
C GLY A 245 -25.51 -2.50 -6.79
N PRO A 246 -24.73 -2.64 -5.72
CA PRO A 246 -24.74 -1.70 -4.60
C PRO A 246 -24.14 -0.33 -4.99
N ASN A 247 -24.51 0.72 -4.24
CA ASN A 247 -23.85 2.02 -4.34
C ASN A 247 -22.51 1.97 -3.58
N ASP A 248 -21.52 1.32 -4.19
CA ASP A 248 -20.16 1.13 -3.69
C ASP A 248 -19.20 1.56 -4.80
N ASP A 249 -18.25 2.44 -4.51
CA ASP A 249 -17.35 3.05 -5.49
C ASP A 249 -16.49 2.00 -6.19
N VAL A 250 -15.94 1.05 -5.44
CA VAL A 250 -15.05 0.01 -5.94
C VAL A 250 -15.81 -1.02 -6.79
N ILE A 251 -16.97 -1.50 -6.31
CA ILE A 251 -17.81 -2.45 -7.06
C ILE A 251 -18.38 -1.79 -8.31
N THR A 252 -18.81 -0.52 -8.22
CA THR A 252 -19.30 0.24 -9.37
C THR A 252 -18.21 0.41 -10.42
N PHE A 253 -16.99 0.78 -10.00
CA PHE A 253 -15.87 0.96 -10.91
C PHE A 253 -15.49 -0.33 -11.63
N ALA A 254 -15.42 -1.45 -10.91
CA ALA A 254 -15.17 -2.77 -11.50
C ALA A 254 -16.24 -3.16 -12.54
N HIS A 255 -17.51 -2.89 -12.23
CA HIS A 255 -18.61 -3.09 -13.19
C HIS A 255 -18.49 -2.16 -14.41
N SER A 256 -18.09 -0.90 -14.22
CA SER A 256 -17.85 0.05 -15.31
C SER A 256 -16.75 -0.44 -16.25
N ALA A 257 -15.64 -0.94 -15.71
CA ALA A 257 -14.52 -1.47 -16.48
C ALA A 257 -14.96 -2.68 -17.31
N LYS A 258 -15.66 -3.63 -16.68
CA LYS A 258 -16.24 -4.79 -17.38
C LYS A 258 -17.17 -4.39 -18.52
N PHE A 259 -18.06 -3.41 -18.30
CA PHE A 259 -18.98 -2.94 -19.33
C PHE A 259 -18.27 -2.19 -20.46
N ALA A 260 -17.17 -1.48 -20.15
CA ALA A 260 -16.32 -0.82 -21.12
C ALA A 260 -15.43 -1.78 -21.93
N GLY A 261 -15.37 -3.07 -21.56
CA GLY A 261 -14.46 -4.04 -22.15
C GLY A 261 -13.00 -3.84 -21.71
N VAL A 262 -12.79 -3.24 -20.54
CA VAL A 262 -11.48 -2.94 -19.98
C VAL A 262 -11.17 -3.93 -18.86
N GLU A 263 -10.07 -4.65 -18.98
CA GLU A 263 -9.58 -5.56 -17.94
C GLU A 263 -8.81 -4.80 -16.85
N MET A 264 -8.94 -5.27 -15.61
CA MET A 264 -8.19 -4.80 -14.45
C MET A 264 -7.08 -5.79 -14.14
N PHE A 265 -5.90 -5.30 -13.76
CA PHE A 265 -4.74 -6.13 -13.47
C PHE A 265 -4.18 -5.87 -12.08
N VAL A 266 -3.63 -6.91 -11.46
CA VAL A 266 -2.77 -6.78 -10.27
C VAL A 266 -1.36 -7.27 -10.62
N SER A 267 -0.34 -6.50 -10.23
CA SER A 267 1.06 -6.92 -10.33
C SER A 267 1.56 -7.37 -8.95
N ASN A 268 2.14 -8.56 -8.87
CA ASN A 268 2.88 -9.01 -7.69
C ASN A 268 4.36 -9.33 -8.03
N LYS A 269 4.87 -8.77 -9.14
CA LYS A 269 6.24 -8.98 -9.64
C LYS A 269 7.33 -8.58 -8.64
N ASP A 270 7.03 -7.62 -7.77
CA ASP A 270 7.90 -7.16 -6.70
C ASP A 270 7.09 -7.04 -5.39
N GLN A 271 7.77 -6.83 -4.28
CA GLN A 271 7.15 -6.38 -3.03
C GLN A 271 6.93 -4.89 -3.14
N TYR A 272 5.68 -4.45 -3.37
CA TYR A 272 5.39 -3.04 -3.63
C TYR A 272 5.11 -2.21 -2.37
N GLY A 273 4.59 -2.85 -1.33
CA GLY A 273 4.18 -2.15 -0.12
C GLY A 273 3.20 -2.90 0.74
N HIS A 274 2.63 -2.18 1.69
CA HIS A 274 1.72 -2.71 2.70
C HIS A 274 0.39 -1.97 2.67
N ILE A 275 -0.67 -2.64 3.13
CA ILE A 275 -1.98 -2.03 3.37
C ILE A 275 -2.49 -2.44 4.74
N LEU A 276 -3.06 -1.49 5.47
CA LEU A 276 -3.71 -1.79 6.76
C LEU A 276 -5.05 -2.49 6.50
N ALA A 277 -5.34 -3.55 7.27
CA ALA A 277 -6.63 -4.21 7.18
C ALA A 277 -7.75 -3.25 7.66
N PRO A 278 -8.94 -3.25 7.02
CA PRO A 278 -10.06 -2.45 7.47
C PRO A 278 -10.44 -2.77 8.92
N THR A 279 -10.54 -1.73 9.75
CA THR A 279 -10.92 -1.83 11.16
C THR A 279 -12.24 -1.11 11.44
N GLU A 280 -12.77 -1.25 12.67
CA GLU A 280 -14.02 -0.59 13.09
C GLU A 280 -13.77 0.76 13.77
N SER A 281 -12.51 1.13 14.05
CA SER A 281 -12.19 2.40 14.70
C SER A 281 -10.76 2.88 14.40
N PRO A 282 -10.50 4.20 14.43
CA PRO A 282 -9.14 4.74 14.25
C PRO A 282 -8.12 4.23 15.26
N ALA A 283 -8.55 3.87 16.47
CA ALA A 283 -7.66 3.33 17.50
C ALA A 283 -7.16 1.91 17.14
N GLN A 284 -8.05 1.06 16.62
CA GLN A 284 -7.68 -0.26 16.12
C GLN A 284 -6.78 -0.16 14.88
N GLU A 285 -7.03 0.82 14.01
CA GLU A 285 -6.17 1.07 12.85
C GLU A 285 -4.75 1.47 13.28
N ALA A 286 -4.62 2.33 14.30
CA ALA A 286 -3.34 2.71 14.87
C ALA A 286 -2.62 1.50 15.53
N GLU A 287 -3.36 0.59 16.16
CA GLU A 287 -2.82 -0.67 16.67
C GLU A 287 -2.35 -1.60 15.54
N GLU A 288 -3.09 -1.69 14.44
CA GLU A 288 -2.67 -2.46 13.27
C GLU A 288 -1.41 -1.88 12.63
N LEU A 289 -1.30 -0.55 12.55
CA LEU A 289 -0.06 0.10 12.12
C LEU A 289 1.11 -0.20 13.07
N LEU A 290 0.88 -0.23 14.39
CA LEU A 290 1.91 -0.62 15.35
C LEU A 290 2.36 -2.07 15.12
N ASN A 291 1.41 -2.98 14.90
CA ASN A 291 1.74 -4.37 14.64
C ASN A 291 2.50 -4.54 13.33
N LEU A 292 2.12 -3.82 12.27
CA LEU A 292 2.86 -3.78 11.01
C LEU A 292 4.29 -3.27 11.22
N LYS A 293 4.48 -2.21 12.01
CA LYS A 293 5.81 -1.69 12.36
C LYS A 293 6.67 -2.77 13.03
N LEU A 294 6.10 -3.53 13.96
CA LEU A 294 6.81 -4.61 14.64
C LEU A 294 7.22 -5.72 13.67
N GLU A 295 6.30 -6.14 12.80
CA GLU A 295 6.56 -7.19 11.81
C GLU A 295 7.66 -6.80 10.83
N VAL A 296 7.55 -5.61 10.22
CA VAL A 296 8.55 -5.13 9.25
C VAL A 296 9.91 -4.89 9.90
N THR A 297 9.97 -4.46 11.16
CA THR A 297 11.24 -4.24 11.87
C THR A 297 11.95 -5.56 12.23
N VAL A 298 11.22 -6.67 12.34
CA VAL A 298 11.83 -7.99 12.57
C VAL A 298 12.52 -8.49 11.31
N ASP A 299 11.89 -8.28 10.15
CA ASP A 299 12.34 -8.82 8.87
C ASP A 299 13.23 -7.86 8.05
N GLY A 300 13.25 -6.57 8.41
CA GLY A 300 13.94 -5.54 7.64
C GLY A 300 14.08 -4.17 8.34
N GLU A 301 14.17 -3.12 7.51
CA GLU A 301 14.33 -1.74 8.00
C GLU A 301 13.00 -1.18 8.53
N PRO A 302 13.02 -0.36 9.60
CA PRO A 302 11.81 0.27 10.14
C PRO A 302 11.04 1.06 9.08
N LEU A 303 9.72 1.21 9.29
CA LEU A 303 8.90 2.03 8.40
C LEU A 303 9.43 3.46 8.31
N VAL A 304 9.59 3.96 7.09
CA VAL A 304 10.09 5.30 6.81
C VAL A 304 9.09 6.33 7.31
N VAL A 305 9.59 7.42 7.89
CA VAL A 305 8.81 8.60 8.28
C VAL A 305 9.28 9.79 7.48
N SER A 306 8.35 10.60 6.97
CA SER A 306 8.67 11.87 6.30
C SER A 306 9.50 12.77 7.24
N PRO A 307 10.69 13.26 6.79
CA PRO A 307 11.52 14.20 7.55
C PRO A 307 10.73 15.37 8.15
N THR A 308 9.82 15.95 7.36
CA THR A 308 8.97 17.07 7.74
C THR A 308 7.96 16.74 8.84
N LEU A 309 7.55 15.47 8.94
CA LEU A 309 6.47 15.04 9.83
C LEU A 309 6.94 14.36 11.11
N HIS A 310 8.24 14.35 11.40
CA HIS A 310 8.78 13.73 12.62
C HIS A 310 8.15 14.28 13.90
N SER A 311 7.79 15.56 13.94
CA SER A 311 7.13 16.20 15.10
C SER A 311 5.71 15.67 15.37
N PHE A 312 5.06 15.07 14.38
CA PHE A 312 3.72 14.51 14.50
C PHE A 312 3.74 13.03 14.92
N VAL A 313 4.92 12.40 14.97
CA VAL A 313 5.05 11.02 15.43
C VAL A 313 5.11 10.99 16.95
N VAL A 314 4.10 10.35 17.56
CA VAL A 314 4.10 10.09 19.01
C VAL A 314 4.87 8.80 19.28
N PRO A 315 6.03 8.84 19.96
CA PRO A 315 6.73 7.61 20.35
C PRO A 315 5.89 6.83 21.37
N PRO A 316 5.89 5.49 21.32
CA PRO A 316 5.16 4.69 22.30
C PRO A 316 5.73 4.92 23.70
N GLU A 317 4.84 4.89 24.71
CA GLU A 317 5.28 4.88 26.11
C GLU A 317 6.11 3.62 26.36
N LYS A 318 7.30 3.80 26.95
CA LYS A 318 8.17 2.67 27.29
C LYS A 318 7.56 1.92 28.48
N ASP A 319 7.16 0.69 28.26
CA ASP A 319 6.79 -0.26 29.31
C ASP A 319 7.96 -1.22 29.57
N THR A 320 8.14 -1.62 30.84
CA THR A 320 9.12 -2.64 31.21
C THR A 320 8.63 -4.05 30.87
N LEU A 321 7.34 -4.21 30.52
CA LEU A 321 6.69 -5.52 30.29
C LEU A 321 6.91 -6.50 31.47
N GLY A 322 7.18 -5.97 32.67
CA GLY A 322 7.54 -6.74 33.86
C GLY A 322 8.98 -7.27 33.90
N PHE A 323 9.86 -6.88 32.96
CA PHE A 323 11.29 -7.27 32.89
C PHE A 323 12.22 -6.34 33.68
N ASP A 324 11.69 -5.43 34.50
CA ASP A 324 12.45 -4.61 35.44
C ASP A 324 12.97 -5.39 36.67
N GLN A 325 12.49 -6.63 36.86
CA GLN A 325 12.90 -7.52 37.94
C GLN A 325 13.50 -8.84 37.43
N ILE A 326 14.43 -8.79 36.47
CA ILE A 326 15.25 -9.98 36.19
C ILE A 326 16.19 -10.18 37.39
N PRO A 327 16.01 -11.23 38.22
CA PRO A 327 16.92 -11.49 39.32
C PRO A 327 18.31 -11.75 38.73
N ALA A 328 19.36 -11.12 39.27
CA ALA A 328 20.74 -11.30 38.83
C ALA A 328 21.19 -12.78 38.73
N ARG A 329 20.45 -13.68 39.41
CA ARG A 329 20.62 -15.14 39.36
C ARG A 329 20.33 -15.76 37.98
N LEU A 330 19.44 -15.17 37.19
CA LEU A 330 19.11 -15.59 35.80
C LEU A 330 20.15 -15.10 34.77
N LEU A 331 20.91 -14.05 35.09
CA LEU A 331 22.02 -13.55 34.25
C LEU A 331 23.36 -14.23 34.54
N TRP A 332 23.46 -15.03 35.61
CA TRP A 332 24.68 -15.69 36.05
C TRP A 332 25.28 -16.72 35.06
N PRO A 333 24.53 -17.42 34.19
CA PRO A 333 25.15 -18.34 33.24
C PRO A 333 25.93 -17.66 32.11
N LEU A 334 25.65 -16.38 31.78
CA LEU A 334 26.25 -15.69 30.64
C LEU A 334 27.64 -15.07 30.94
N ALA A 335 28.03 -14.96 32.21
CA ALA A 335 29.30 -14.35 32.62
C ALA A 335 30.47 -15.35 32.77
N CYS A 336 30.23 -16.66 32.73
CA CYS A 336 31.25 -17.69 32.98
C CYS A 336 31.84 -18.31 31.69
N HIS A 337 32.30 -17.47 30.75
CA HIS A 337 33.15 -17.94 29.63
C HIS A 337 34.54 -17.33 29.58
N LYS A 338 34.99 -16.63 30.63
CA LYS A 338 36.39 -16.24 30.77
C LYS A 338 36.90 -16.47 32.19
N LYS A 339 37.38 -17.71 32.41
CA LYS A 339 38.39 -18.19 33.38
C LYS A 339 37.90 -19.39 34.16
N ILE A 340 38.44 -20.55 33.78
CA ILE A 340 38.90 -21.72 34.57
C ILE A 340 38.57 -22.98 33.74
N PRO A 341 39.58 -23.73 33.26
CA PRO A 341 39.38 -25.08 32.74
C PRO A 341 39.18 -26.06 33.91
N ASP A 342 38.42 -27.12 33.65
CA ASP A 342 38.17 -28.27 34.54
C ASP A 342 36.95 -28.15 35.46
N GLN A 343 35.75 -28.19 34.85
CA GLN A 343 34.61 -29.04 35.23
C GLN A 343 33.39 -28.70 34.35
N CYS A 344 33.26 -29.37 33.19
CA CYS A 344 32.03 -29.31 32.40
C CYS A 344 31.03 -30.34 32.93
N TYR A 345 29.99 -29.88 33.63
CA TYR A 345 28.73 -30.62 33.70
C TYR A 345 27.84 -30.20 32.54
N ALA A 346 27.29 -31.19 31.85
CA ALA A 346 26.51 -31.04 30.62
C ALA A 346 25.30 -30.10 30.82
N CYS A 347 25.30 -28.99 30.09
CA CYS A 347 24.15 -28.11 29.92
C CYS A 347 23.30 -28.69 28.77
N SER A 348 22.01 -28.92 29.01
CA SER A 348 21.14 -29.59 28.03
C SER A 348 20.78 -28.64 26.87
N TYR A 349 20.56 -29.19 25.68
CA TYR A 349 20.28 -28.45 24.44
C TYR A 349 19.14 -27.41 24.54
N GLN A 350 18.21 -27.57 25.50
CA GLN A 350 17.12 -26.62 25.75
C GLN A 350 17.58 -25.28 26.37
N GLU A 351 18.68 -25.27 27.14
CA GLU A 351 19.18 -24.06 27.78
C GLU A 351 19.99 -23.18 26.82
N LEU A 352 20.63 -23.80 25.81
CA LEU A 352 21.32 -23.09 24.72
C LEU A 352 20.36 -22.38 23.77
N LEU A 353 19.20 -22.97 23.48
CA LEU A 353 18.15 -22.34 22.65
C LEU A 353 17.55 -21.11 23.32
N LEU A 354 17.32 -21.16 24.64
CA LEU A 354 16.81 -20.02 25.39
C LEU A 354 17.82 -18.87 25.46
N ALA A 355 19.11 -19.18 25.64
CA ALA A 355 20.18 -18.19 25.67
C ALA A 355 20.39 -17.52 24.31
N PHE A 356 20.25 -18.25 23.20
CA PHE A 356 20.34 -17.69 21.85
C PHE A 356 19.19 -16.72 21.56
N MET A 357 17.95 -17.14 21.89
CA MET A 357 16.74 -16.33 21.75
C MET A 357 16.77 -15.04 22.59
N LEU A 358 17.38 -15.09 23.78
CA LEU A 358 17.52 -13.91 24.64
C LEU A 358 18.63 -12.97 24.13
N SER A 359 19.74 -13.50 23.61
CA SER A 359 20.86 -12.65 23.16
C SER A 359 20.54 -11.78 21.93
N SER A 360 19.69 -12.28 21.02
CA SER A 360 19.17 -11.50 19.89
C SER A 360 18.18 -10.42 20.34
N TYR A 361 17.45 -10.64 21.44
CA TYR A 361 16.51 -9.68 22.01
C TYR A 361 17.19 -8.53 22.79
N PHE A 362 18.31 -8.79 23.47
CA PHE A 362 18.94 -7.82 24.38
C PHE A 362 19.90 -6.80 23.72
N SER A 363 20.24 -6.93 22.43
CA SER A 363 21.03 -5.89 21.74
C SER A 363 20.25 -4.58 21.54
N ALA A 364 18.93 -4.56 21.77
CA ALA A 364 18.07 -3.39 21.57
C ALA A 364 17.74 -2.60 22.86
N VAL A 365 18.15 -3.04 24.05
CA VAL A 365 17.76 -2.40 25.32
C VAL A 365 18.98 -2.04 26.17
N SER A 366 19.23 -0.73 26.32
CA SER A 366 20.26 -0.22 27.24
C SER A 366 19.75 -0.32 28.68
N VAL A 367 20.23 -1.32 29.43
CA VAL A 367 19.90 -1.52 30.86
C VAL A 367 20.97 -0.86 31.74
N THR A 368 20.59 0.13 32.53
CA THR A 368 21.44 0.72 33.58
C THR A 368 21.25 -0.07 34.88
N VAL A 369 22.29 -0.76 35.35
CA VAL A 369 22.25 -1.54 36.60
C VAL A 369 22.70 -0.68 37.77
N SER A 370 21.82 -0.45 38.74
CA SER A 370 22.16 0.15 40.04
C SER A 370 22.40 -0.94 41.09
N LEU A 371 23.62 -0.99 41.65
CA LEU A 371 24.01 -1.96 42.67
C LEU A 371 23.51 -1.51 44.06
N LEU A 372 22.60 -2.27 44.67
CA LEU A 372 22.25 -2.12 46.10
C LEU A 372 23.26 -2.88 47.00
N PRO A 373 23.59 -2.37 48.21
CA PRO A 373 24.62 -2.97 49.04
C PRO A 373 24.14 -4.25 49.75
N GLN A 374 25.02 -5.26 49.80
CA GLN A 374 24.80 -6.54 50.48
C GLN A 374 24.55 -6.37 51.99
N ARG A 375 23.45 -6.94 52.50
CA ARG A 375 23.23 -7.12 53.95
C ARG A 375 24.08 -8.29 54.47
N SER A 376 24.82 -8.02 55.55
CA SER A 376 25.67 -8.97 56.28
C SER A 376 24.86 -10.07 56.98
N ALA A 377 25.44 -11.27 57.01
CA ALA A 377 24.92 -12.48 57.65
C ALA A 377 24.62 -12.31 59.16
N ALA A 378 23.52 -12.89 59.62
CA ALA A 378 23.18 -13.05 61.04
C ALA A 378 23.71 -14.39 61.59
N PRO A 379 24.17 -14.47 62.84
CA PRO A 379 24.60 -15.73 63.44
C PRO A 379 23.45 -16.47 64.14
N MET A 380 23.48 -17.79 64.05
CA MET A 380 22.71 -18.73 64.86
C MET A 380 23.17 -18.68 66.33
N LEU A 381 22.22 -18.74 67.29
CA LEU A 381 22.46 -19.29 68.62
C LEU A 381 21.15 -19.78 69.28
N HIS A 382 21.27 -20.94 69.93
CA HIS A 382 20.25 -21.78 70.54
C HIS A 382 19.72 -21.29 71.91
N VAL A 383 18.43 -21.57 72.15
CA VAL A 383 17.77 -22.13 73.36
C VAL A 383 18.24 -21.67 74.75
N TYR A 384 17.36 -20.96 75.48
CA TYR A 384 16.55 -21.49 76.60
C TYR A 384 15.21 -20.73 76.69
#